data_AF-A4U1W0-F1
#
_entry.id   AF-A4U1W0-F1
#
_cell.length_a   1.000
_cell.length_b   1.000
_cell.length_c   1.000
_cell.angle_alpha   90.00
_cell.angle_beta   90.00
_cell.angle_gamma   90.00
#
_symmetry.space_group_name_H-M   'P 1'
#
loop_
_entity.id
_entity.type
_entity.pdbx_description
1 polymer ?
#
loop_
_entity_poly.entity_id
_entity_poly.type
_entity_poly.pdbx_seq_one_letter_code
_entity_poly.pdbx_strand_id
1 'polypeptide(L)'
;MAVLYLDVDGPLLRSAVPGEVWNAGWEIAPHAETFLRWAVEHHTPFWLTTRDRSGSHAGIVRAFRECRNWDDALEPLLLQVMPLAWEASKAAVIDMQADFYCVDDDPGPFDLMLLEQQGRRDRWIEANTDVFPDALPAVMTVIDVLSE
;
A
#
# COMPACT_ATOMS: atom_id res chain seq x y z
N MET A 1 10.90 -14.28 -1.96
CA MET A 1 10.82 -12.86 -2.38
C MET A 1 9.61 -12.72 -3.27
N ALA A 2 8.56 -12.07 -2.77
CA ALA A 2 7.29 -11.88 -3.45
C ALA A 2 7.17 -10.47 -4.05
N VAL A 3 6.24 -10.28 -4.98
CA VAL A 3 5.84 -8.96 -5.48
C VAL A 3 4.85 -8.33 -4.49
N LEU A 4 5.09 -7.10 -4.05
CA LEU A 4 4.15 -6.37 -3.20
C LEU A 4 3.53 -5.21 -3.98
N TYR A 5 2.20 -5.19 -4.08
CA TYR A 5 1.47 -4.05 -4.61
C TYR A 5 0.93 -3.24 -3.44
N LEU A 6 1.32 -1.98 -3.34
CA LEU A 6 1.07 -1.14 -2.18
C LEU A 6 0.11 0.00 -2.52
N ASP A 7 -1.02 0.07 -1.82
CA ASP A 7 -1.76 1.32 -1.74
C ASP A 7 -1.12 2.28 -0.73
N VAL A 8 -1.50 3.55 -0.82
CA VAL A 8 -1.02 4.65 0.01
C VAL A 8 -2.05 5.05 1.06
N ASP A 9 -3.28 5.35 0.65
CA ASP A 9 -4.35 5.82 1.54
C ASP A 9 -4.95 4.64 2.30
N GLY A 10 -5.01 4.71 3.63
CA GLY A 10 -5.44 3.62 4.51
C GLY A 10 -4.26 2.84 5.09
N PRO A 11 -3.40 2.19 4.28
CA PRO A 11 -2.23 1.48 4.78
C PRO A 11 -1.11 2.41 5.30
N LEU A 12 -0.69 3.40 4.50
CA LEU A 12 0.51 4.20 4.79
C LEU A 12 0.20 5.62 5.23
N LEU A 13 -0.89 6.18 4.74
CA LEU A 13 -1.41 7.48 5.14
C LEU A 13 -2.79 7.27 5.76
N ARG A 14 -3.03 7.91 6.90
CA ARG A 14 -4.30 7.83 7.62
C ARG A 14 -4.81 9.21 7.99
N SER A 15 -6.06 9.29 8.41
CA SER A 15 -6.62 10.52 8.96
C SER A 15 -5.87 10.91 10.23
N ALA A 16 -5.50 12.19 10.32
CA ALA A 16 -4.81 12.72 11.48
C ALA A 16 -5.73 12.93 12.70
N VAL A 17 -7.05 12.77 12.51
CA VAL A 17 -8.08 12.80 13.55
C VAL A 17 -8.92 11.50 13.45
N PRO A 18 -8.84 10.61 14.45
CA PRO A 18 -9.59 9.36 14.44
C PRO A 18 -11.10 9.60 14.29
N GLY A 19 -11.73 8.94 13.31
CA GLY A 19 -13.17 9.05 13.05
C GLY A 19 -13.61 10.26 12.23
N GLU A 20 -12.71 11.16 11.85
CA GLU A 20 -13.00 12.24 10.90
C GLU A 20 -12.40 11.94 9.54
N VAL A 21 -13.24 11.91 8.51
CA VAL A 21 -12.83 11.61 7.11
C VAL A 21 -12.65 12.91 6.29
N TRP A 22 -13.16 14.03 6.80
CA TRP A 22 -13.19 15.32 6.09
C TRP A 22 -12.51 16.40 6.93
N ASN A 23 -11.50 17.09 6.37
CA ASN A 23 -10.75 18.20 6.97
C ASN A 23 -9.81 17.90 8.16
N ALA A 24 -9.63 16.64 8.53
CA ALA A 24 -8.72 16.23 9.61
C ALA A 24 -7.22 16.43 9.29
N GLY A 25 -6.87 16.62 8.01
CA GLY A 25 -5.49 16.51 7.54
C GLY A 25 -5.02 15.04 7.53
N TRP A 26 -3.86 14.81 6.92
CA TRP A 26 -3.27 13.47 6.79
C TRP A 26 -2.07 13.33 7.71
N GLU A 27 -1.83 12.11 8.18
CA GLU A 27 -0.58 11.72 8.80
C GLU A 27 -0.04 10.42 8.20
N ILE A 28 1.28 10.30 8.21
CA ILE A 28 1.96 9.05 7.92
C ILE A 28 1.66 8.08 9.07
N ALA A 29 1.19 6.90 8.70
CA ALA A 29 0.78 5.86 9.63
C ALA A 29 1.94 5.37 10.51
N PRO A 30 1.66 4.92 11.74
CA PRO A 30 2.64 4.23 12.57
C PRO A 30 3.29 3.09 11.81
N HIS A 31 4.61 2.96 11.96
CA HIS A 31 5.43 1.92 11.32
C HIS A 31 5.51 1.97 9.79
N ALA A 32 4.96 2.98 9.11
CA ALA A 32 5.02 3.08 7.65
C ALA A 32 6.45 3.05 7.10
N GLU A 33 7.38 3.78 7.74
CA GLU A 33 8.80 3.75 7.36
C GLU A 33 9.40 2.35 7.54
N THR A 34 9.18 1.72 8.70
CA THR A 34 9.66 0.36 8.99
C THR A 34 9.13 -0.65 7.96
N PHE A 35 7.83 -0.56 7.66
CA PHE A 35 7.18 -1.40 6.66
C PHE A 35 7.77 -1.20 5.27
N LEU A 36 8.00 0.05 4.85
CA LEU A 36 8.59 0.33 3.54
C LEU A 36 10.04 -0.15 3.43
N ARG A 37 10.83 -0.06 4.51
CA ARG A 37 12.19 -0.65 4.55
C ARG A 37 12.12 -2.16 4.39
N TRP A 38 11.27 -2.83 5.17
CA TRP A 38 11.06 -4.27 5.06
C TRP A 38 10.61 -4.68 3.64
N ALA A 39 9.67 -3.94 3.05
CA ALA A 39 9.18 -4.22 1.71
C ALA A 39 10.28 -4.12 0.65
N VAL A 40 11.16 -3.13 0.75
CA VAL A 40 12.31 -2.95 -0.17
C VAL A 40 13.40 -4.00 0.08
N GLU A 41 13.65 -4.37 1.33
CA GLU A 41 14.73 -5.29 1.71
C GLU A 41 14.40 -6.76 1.43
N HIS A 42 13.12 -7.15 1.52
CA HIS A 42 12.70 -8.55 1.47
C HIS A 42 11.81 -8.90 0.26
N HIS A 43 11.29 -7.90 -0.44
CA HIS A 43 10.32 -8.07 -1.51
C HIS A 43 10.62 -7.18 -2.73
N THR A 44 9.74 -7.25 -3.72
CA THR A 44 9.78 -6.38 -4.90
C THR A 44 8.53 -5.48 -4.89
N PRO A 45 8.61 -4.30 -4.26
CA PRO A 45 7.44 -3.45 -4.03
C PRO A 45 7.14 -2.55 -5.24
N PHE A 46 5.85 -2.44 -5.55
CA PHE A 46 5.27 -1.55 -6.54
C PHE A 46 4.19 -0.68 -5.91
N TRP A 47 4.14 0.59 -6.31
CA TRP A 47 3.01 1.45 -6.00
C TRP A 47 1.80 1.08 -6.85
N LEU A 48 0.70 0.68 -6.22
CA LEU A 48 -0.58 0.42 -6.87
C LEU A 48 -1.68 1.21 -6.17
N THR A 49 -1.60 2.54 -6.35
CA THR A 49 -2.41 3.51 -5.62
C THR A 49 -3.19 4.43 -6.56
N THR A 50 -4.28 5.00 -6.06
CA THR A 50 -5.02 6.04 -6.78
C THR A 50 -4.36 7.41 -6.73
N ARG A 51 -3.39 7.62 -5.82
CA ARG A 51 -2.60 8.86 -5.69
C ARG A 51 -1.75 9.15 -6.92
N ASP A 52 -1.28 8.12 -7.63
CA ASP A 52 -0.64 8.22 -8.94
C ASP A 52 -0.91 6.96 -9.77
N ARG A 53 -1.59 7.15 -10.90
CA ARG A 53 -1.91 6.09 -11.87
C ARG A 53 -0.97 6.07 -13.08
N SER A 54 -0.11 7.09 -13.20
CA SER A 54 0.69 7.33 -14.40
C SER A 54 1.99 6.52 -14.45
N GLY A 55 2.32 5.80 -13.37
CA GLY A 55 3.64 5.20 -13.20
C GLY A 55 4.71 6.22 -12.81
N SER A 56 4.33 7.32 -12.17
CA SER A 56 5.23 8.33 -11.60
C SER A 56 5.22 8.26 -10.08
N HIS A 57 6.28 8.75 -9.44
CA HIS A 57 6.31 8.99 -7.98
C HIS A 57 5.67 10.31 -7.57
N ALA A 58 5.37 11.20 -8.51
CA ALA A 58 5.00 12.58 -8.21
C ALA A 58 3.76 12.69 -7.32
N GLY A 59 2.70 11.92 -7.63
CA GLY A 59 1.48 11.92 -6.81
C GLY A 59 1.68 11.30 -5.43
N ILE A 60 2.52 10.27 -5.33
CA ILE A 60 2.86 9.59 -4.06
C ILE A 60 3.67 10.51 -3.15
N VAL A 61 4.79 11.06 -3.64
CA VAL A 61 5.64 11.97 -2.86
C VAL A 61 4.87 13.20 -2.42
N ARG A 62 4.01 13.76 -3.29
CA ARG A 62 3.12 14.87 -2.89
C ARG A 62 2.21 14.48 -1.74
N ALA A 63 1.55 13.31 -1.80
CA ALA A 63 0.64 12.86 -0.75
C ALA A 63 1.35 12.72 0.62
N PHE A 64 2.56 12.14 0.63
CA PHE A 64 3.36 12.06 1.86
C PHE A 64 3.83 13.43 2.36
N ARG A 65 4.27 14.34 1.49
CA ARG A 65 4.68 15.70 1.86
C ARG A 65 3.56 16.56 2.46
N GLU A 66 2.31 16.26 2.11
CA GLU A 66 1.13 16.94 2.66
C GLU A 66 0.77 16.45 4.08
N CYS A 67 1.43 15.41 4.59
CA CYS A 67 1.17 14.88 5.92
C CYS A 67 1.80 15.73 7.03
N ARG A 68 1.12 15.86 8.16
CA ARG A 68 1.54 16.72 9.29
C ARG A 68 2.89 16.32 9.91
N ASN A 69 3.24 15.06 9.81
CA ASN A 69 4.44 14.43 10.37
C ASN A 69 5.43 14.02 9.27
N TRP A 70 5.42 14.71 8.12
CA TRP A 70 6.39 14.51 7.06
C TRP A 70 7.84 14.73 7.54
N ASP A 71 8.74 13.87 7.07
CA ASP A 71 10.18 13.98 7.22
C ASP A 71 10.82 13.80 5.84
N ASP A 72 11.65 14.77 5.41
CA ASP A 72 12.36 14.73 4.13
C ASP A 72 13.29 13.50 4.01
N ALA A 73 13.71 12.92 5.14
CA ALA A 73 14.49 11.67 5.17
C ALA A 73 13.72 10.46 4.62
N LEU A 74 12.38 10.53 4.52
CA LEU A 74 11.55 9.44 3.99
C LEU A 74 11.53 9.40 2.46
N GLU A 75 11.74 10.52 1.77
CA GLU A 75 11.64 10.59 0.31
C GLU A 75 12.54 9.59 -0.43
N PRO A 76 13.83 9.40 -0.06
CA PRO A 76 14.67 8.39 -0.68
C PRO A 76 14.12 6.96 -0.55
N LEU A 77 13.34 6.67 0.49
CA LEU A 77 12.70 5.36 0.65
C LEU A 77 11.49 5.21 -0.27
N LEU A 78 10.66 6.26 -0.40
CA LEU A 78 9.50 6.25 -1.31
C LEU A 78 9.91 6.03 -2.77
N LEU A 79 11.07 6.57 -3.16
CA LEU A 79 11.63 6.45 -4.50
C LEU A 79 12.22 5.06 -4.81
N GLN A 80 12.42 4.20 -3.81
CA GLN A 80 12.88 2.83 -4.00
C GLN A 80 11.76 1.86 -4.37
N VAL A 81 10.51 2.20 -4.03
CA VAL A 81 9.34 1.43 -4.47
C VAL A 81 9.03 1.77 -5.92
N MET A 82 8.85 0.75 -6.76
CA MET A 82 8.68 0.95 -8.20
C MET A 82 7.30 1.56 -8.51
N PRO A 83 7.22 2.63 -9.31
CA PRO A 83 5.92 3.17 -9.68
C PRO A 83 5.30 2.29 -10.76
N LEU A 84 3.98 2.07 -10.72
CA LEU A 84 3.26 1.25 -11.67
C LEU A 84 2.15 2.04 -12.36
N ALA A 85 2.12 2.00 -13.69
CA ALA A 85 1.06 2.63 -14.46
C ALA A 85 -0.16 1.70 -14.55
N TRP A 86 -1.36 2.24 -14.34
CA TRP A 86 -2.61 1.49 -14.43
C TRP A 86 -3.80 2.41 -14.72
N GLU A 87 -4.80 1.91 -15.45
CA GLU A 87 -5.92 2.75 -15.90
C GLU A 87 -7.26 2.33 -15.31
N ALA A 88 -7.68 1.07 -15.51
CA ALA A 88 -9.03 0.64 -15.23
C ALA A 88 -9.23 0.16 -13.77
N SER A 89 -8.43 -0.80 -13.35
CA SER A 89 -8.54 -1.42 -12.02
C SER A 89 -7.17 -1.89 -11.54
N LYS A 90 -6.99 -2.02 -10.23
CA LYS A 90 -5.72 -2.46 -9.64
C LYS A 90 -5.42 -3.91 -10.02
N ALA A 91 -6.42 -4.79 -9.91
CA ALA A 91 -6.30 -6.20 -10.25
C ALA A 91 -5.98 -6.44 -11.75
N ALA A 92 -6.32 -5.51 -12.64
CA ALA A 92 -6.05 -5.66 -14.07
C ALA A 92 -4.55 -5.60 -14.43
N VAL A 93 -3.72 -4.98 -13.59
CA VAL A 93 -2.26 -4.87 -13.82
C VAL A 93 -1.42 -5.82 -12.97
N ILE A 94 -2.06 -6.57 -12.07
CA ILE A 94 -1.39 -7.57 -11.24
C ILE A 94 -1.06 -8.79 -12.11
N ASP A 95 0.20 -9.23 -12.08
CA ASP A 95 0.57 -10.55 -12.58
C ASP A 95 0.02 -11.65 -11.65
N MET A 96 -1.14 -12.19 -12.01
CA MET A 96 -1.86 -13.23 -11.25
C MET A 96 -1.11 -14.59 -11.19
N GLN A 97 -0.08 -14.78 -12.01
CA GLN A 97 0.75 -15.98 -12.00
C GLN A 97 1.95 -15.87 -11.06
N ALA A 98 2.35 -14.65 -10.72
CA ALA A 98 3.44 -14.39 -9.78
C ALA A 98 3.06 -14.79 -8.34
N ASP A 99 4.08 -14.91 -7.49
CA ASP A 99 3.90 -14.88 -6.05
C ASP A 99 3.78 -13.41 -5.61
N PHE A 100 2.57 -12.98 -5.28
CA PHE A 100 2.27 -11.59 -4.98
C PHE A 100 1.37 -11.42 -3.76
N TYR A 101 1.41 -10.22 -3.19
CA TYR A 101 0.45 -9.72 -2.21
C TYR A 101 0.07 -8.28 -2.54
N CYS A 102 -1.20 -7.94 -2.36
CA CYS A 102 -1.73 -6.58 -2.48
C CYS A 102 -2.10 -6.07 -1.09
N VAL A 103 -1.48 -4.97 -0.67
CA VAL A 103 -1.70 -4.33 0.64
C VAL A 103 -2.55 -3.09 0.41
N ASP A 104 -3.80 -3.16 0.85
CA ASP A 104 -4.86 -2.19 0.51
C ASP A 104 -5.95 -2.27 1.60
N ASP A 105 -6.55 -1.15 1.97
CA ASP A 105 -7.56 -1.08 3.03
C ASP A 105 -8.99 -1.32 2.53
N ASP A 106 -9.29 -0.92 1.29
CA ASP A 106 -10.63 -0.98 0.70
C ASP A 106 -10.56 -1.17 -0.83
N PRO A 107 -10.20 -2.39 -1.30
CA PRO A 107 -10.13 -2.67 -2.72
C PRO A 107 -11.52 -2.61 -3.35
N GLY A 108 -11.59 -2.07 -4.56
CA GLY A 108 -12.84 -1.99 -5.29
C GLY A 108 -13.49 -3.39 -5.49
N PRO A 109 -14.83 -3.47 -5.53
CA PRO A 109 -15.54 -4.75 -5.64
C PRO A 109 -15.18 -5.52 -6.92
N PHE A 110 -14.82 -4.82 -7.99
CA PHE A 110 -14.36 -5.44 -9.23
C PHE A 110 -12.97 -6.10 -9.07
N ASP A 111 -12.05 -5.47 -8.32
CA ASP A 111 -10.73 -6.03 -8.06
C ASP A 111 -10.81 -7.29 -7.21
N LEU A 112 -11.66 -7.27 -6.18
CA LEU A 112 -11.96 -8.45 -5.36
C LEU A 112 -12.55 -9.59 -6.19
N MET A 113 -13.54 -9.29 -7.04
CA MET A 113 -14.15 -10.28 -7.92
C MET A 113 -13.12 -10.94 -8.84
N LEU A 114 -12.19 -10.16 -9.42
CA LEU A 114 -11.14 -10.71 -10.28
C LEU A 114 -10.17 -11.62 -9.51
N LEU A 115 -9.76 -11.23 -8.30
CA LEU A 115 -8.94 -12.09 -7.44
C LEU A 115 -9.66 -13.40 -7.07
N GLU A 116 -10.95 -13.33 -6.73
CA GLU A 116 -11.76 -14.52 -6.41
C GLU A 116 -11.90 -15.46 -7.60
N GLN A 117 -12.16 -14.93 -8.79
CA GLN A 117 -12.27 -15.72 -10.02
C GLN A 117 -10.98 -16.48 -10.35
N GLN A 118 -9.82 -15.95 -9.94
CA GLN A 118 -8.53 -16.60 -10.10
C GLN A 118 -8.10 -17.44 -8.89
N GLY A 119 -8.93 -17.53 -7.84
CA GLY A 119 -8.60 -18.24 -6.61
C GLY A 119 -7.45 -17.60 -5.82
N ARG A 120 -7.27 -16.28 -5.94
CA ARG A 120 -6.17 -15.49 -5.34
C ARG A 120 -6.67 -14.45 -4.33
N ARG A 121 -7.87 -14.64 -3.77
CA ARG A 121 -8.49 -13.70 -2.81
C ARG A 121 -7.67 -13.52 -1.53
N ASP A 122 -6.94 -14.57 -1.15
CA ASP A 122 -5.97 -14.64 -0.06
C ASP A 122 -4.74 -13.76 -0.27
N ARG A 123 -4.49 -13.31 -1.51
CA ARG A 123 -3.36 -12.43 -1.84
C ARG A 123 -3.65 -10.96 -1.59
N TRP A 124 -4.90 -10.59 -1.34
CA TRP A 124 -5.20 -9.29 -0.76
C TRP A 124 -5.07 -9.36 0.75
N ILE A 125 -4.19 -8.53 1.29
CA ILE A 125 -3.92 -8.39 2.71
C ILE A 125 -4.47 -7.03 3.14
N GLU A 126 -5.53 -7.05 3.93
CA GLU A 126 -6.16 -5.83 4.45
C GLU A 126 -5.19 -5.06 5.36
N ALA A 127 -5.03 -3.77 5.09
CA ALA A 127 -4.20 -2.89 5.91
C ALA A 127 -4.87 -1.55 6.12
N ASN A 128 -5.68 -1.42 7.17
CA ASN A 128 -6.37 -0.18 7.49
C ASN A 128 -5.82 0.42 8.80
N THR A 129 -4.95 1.44 8.69
CA THR A 129 -4.33 2.08 9.87
C THR A 129 -5.18 3.17 10.52
N ASP A 130 -6.28 3.56 9.88
CA ASP A 130 -7.35 4.37 10.48
C ASP A 130 -8.15 3.54 11.51
N VAL A 131 -8.41 2.26 11.20
CA VAL A 131 -9.15 1.33 12.07
C VAL A 131 -8.23 0.62 13.06
N PHE A 132 -7.07 0.14 12.60
CA PHE A 132 -6.11 -0.61 13.40
C PHE A 132 -4.70 -0.01 13.24
N PRO A 133 -4.25 0.86 14.18
CA PRO A 133 -2.97 1.56 14.08
C PRO A 133 -1.72 0.68 13.86
N ASP A 134 -1.76 -0.57 14.31
CA ASP A 134 -0.66 -1.55 14.17
C ASP A 134 -0.90 -2.54 13.01
N ALA A 135 -1.71 -2.17 12.01
CA ALA A 135 -1.98 -3.02 10.84
C ALA A 135 -0.71 -3.40 10.08
N LEU A 136 0.24 -2.48 9.90
CA LEU A 136 1.45 -2.74 9.11
C LEU A 136 2.36 -3.83 9.73
N PRO A 137 2.64 -3.85 11.05
CA PRO A 137 3.28 -5.00 11.70
C PRO A 137 2.56 -6.34 11.50
N ALA A 138 1.22 -6.34 11.55
CA ALA A 138 0.43 -7.55 11.31
C ALA A 138 0.54 -8.02 9.86
N VAL A 139 0.52 -7.09 8.90
CA VAL A 139 0.71 -7.37 7.46
C VAL A 139 2.07 -8.02 7.21
N MET A 140 3.16 -7.47 7.76
CA MET A 140 4.49 -8.08 7.63
C MET A 140 4.50 -9.52 8.15
N THR A 141 3.94 -9.74 9.35
CA THR A 141 3.85 -11.08 9.96
C THR A 141 3.07 -12.05 9.08
N VAL A 142 1.92 -11.63 8.53
CA VAL A 142 1.10 -12.47 7.65
C VAL A 142 1.86 -12.83 6.38
N ILE A 143 2.50 -11.85 5.73
CA ILE A 143 3.23 -12.08 4.49
C ILE A 143 4.45 -12.97 4.72
N ASP A 144 5.19 -12.79 5.83
CA ASP A 144 6.31 -13.66 6.18
C ASP A 144 5.84 -15.12 6.33
N VAL A 145 4.76 -15.36 7.07
CA VAL A 145 4.18 -16.72 7.25
C VAL A 145 3.70 -17.33 5.93
N LEU A 146 3.12 -16.53 5.04
CA LEU A 146 2.65 -17.03 3.74
C LEU A 146 3.80 -17.24 2.73
N SER A 147 4.99 -16.70 3.01
CA SER A 147 6.17 -16.78 2.15
C SER A 147 7.15 -17.89 2.56
N GLU A 148 6.93 -18.54 3.71
CA GLU A 148 7.65 -19.74 4.18
C GLU A 148 7.16 -21.03 3.49
#